data_AF-A0A074VD91-F1
#
_entry.id   AF-A0A074VD91-F1
#
_cell.length_a   1.000
_cell.length_b   1.000
_cell.length_c   1.000
_cell.angle_alpha   90.00
_cell.angle_beta   90.00
_cell.angle_gamma   90.00
#
_symmetry.space_group_name_H-M   'P 1'
#
loop_
_entity.id
_entity.type
_entity.pdbx_description
1 polymer ?
#
loop_
_entity_poly.entity_id
_entity_poly.type
_entity_poly.pdbx_seq_one_letter_code
_entity_poly.pdbx_strand_id
1 'polypeptide(L)' 'MPPNKDPYEILGLQPGASESEIKKAWQKASLEHHPDRNPHPDSTQRIQEINNAYEILSDPEKRKKYEPIGQ' A
#
# COMPACT_ATOMS: atom_id res chain seq x y z
N MET A 1 -2.20 -15.86 13.38
CA MET A 1 -2.87 -15.96 12.07
C MET A 1 -2.18 -14.95 11.14
N PRO A 2 -2.02 -15.27 9.85
CA PRO A 2 -0.72 -15.40 9.17
C PRO A 2 -0.11 -14.06 8.68
N PRO A 3 1.19 -14.05 8.29
CA PRO A 3 1.90 -12.89 7.77
C PRO A 3 1.43 -12.53 6.36
N ASN A 4 0.19 -12.09 6.23
CA ASN A 4 -0.25 -11.34 5.06
C ASN A 4 0.13 -9.90 5.36
N LYS A 5 1.25 -9.43 4.78
CA LYS A 5 1.70 -8.04 4.91
C LYS A 5 0.50 -7.11 4.73
N ASP A 6 0.19 -6.34 5.76
CA ASP A 6 -0.91 -5.40 5.72
C ASP A 6 -0.66 -4.41 4.57
N PRO A 7 -1.65 -4.17 3.70
CA PRO A 7 -1.49 -3.19 2.64
C PRO A 7 -1.22 -1.78 3.22
N TYR A 8 -1.67 -1.53 4.45
CA TYR A 8 -1.31 -0.35 5.21
C TYR A 8 0.21 -0.29 5.49
N GLU A 9 0.81 -1.36 6.03
CA GLU A 9 2.25 -1.39 6.28
C GLU A 9 3.09 -1.26 5.01
N ILE A 10 2.64 -1.85 3.90
CA ILE A 10 3.31 -1.74 2.60
C ILE A 10 3.37 -0.28 2.12
N LEU A 11 2.29 0.47 2.33
CA LEU A 11 2.22 1.90 2.04
C LEU A 11 2.86 2.77 3.14
N GLY A 12 3.35 2.18 4.23
CA GLY A 12 3.88 2.90 5.39
C GLY A 12 2.79 3.65 6.17
N LEU A 13 1.56 3.17 6.11
CA LEU A 13 0.38 3.72 6.78
C LEU A 13 -0.05 2.85 7.94
N GLN A 14 -0.81 3.44 8.85
CA GLN A 14 -1.45 2.70 9.93
C GLN A 14 -2.78 2.07 9.47
N PRO A 15 -3.15 0.90 10.02
CA PRO A 15 -4.46 0.31 9.78
C PRO A 15 -5.56 1.28 10.21
N GLY A 16 -6.50 1.56 9.29
CA GLY A 16 -7.54 2.58 9.47
C GLY A 16 -7.23 3.92 8.78
N ALA A 17 -6.06 4.08 8.13
CA ALA A 17 -5.74 5.28 7.35
C ALA A 17 -6.82 5.59 6.31
N SER A 18 -7.22 6.86 6.16
CA SER A 18 -8.30 7.24 5.23
C SER A 18 -7.88 7.09 3.76
N GLU A 19 -8.82 6.97 2.83
CA GLU A 19 -8.51 6.90 1.38
C GLU A 19 -7.61 8.06 0.92
N SER A 20 -7.82 9.25 1.49
CA SER A 20 -6.97 10.43 1.26
C SER A 20 -5.50 10.21 1.69
N GLU A 21 -5.26 9.47 2.77
CA GLU A 21 -3.91 9.14 3.24
C GLU A 21 -3.28 8.04 2.39
N ILE A 22 -4.06 7.00 2.06
CA ILE A 22 -3.67 5.92 1.13
C ILE A 22 -3.17 6.50 -0.19
N LYS A 23 -3.93 7.41 -0.80
CA LYS A 23 -3.56 8.06 -2.06
C LYS A 23 -2.31 8.92 -1.94
N LYS A 24 -2.16 9.66 -0.84
CA LYS A 24 -0.95 10.47 -0.57
C LYS A 24 0.29 9.60 -0.37
N ALA A 25 0.18 8.52 0.41
CA ALA A 25 1.28 7.60 0.66
C ALA A 25 1.70 6.87 -0.60
N TRP A 26 0.74 6.39 -1.40
CA TRP A 26 1.02 5.77 -2.70
C TRP A 26 1.76 6.72 -3.64
N GLN A 27 1.32 7.98 -3.78
CA GLN A 27 2.03 8.97 -4.60
C GLN A 27 3.47 9.18 -4.11
N LYS A 28 3.65 9.35 -2.79
CA LYS A 28 4.96 9.60 -2.21
C LYS A 28 5.88 8.38 -2.39
N ALA A 29 5.41 7.19 -2.08
CA ALA A 29 6.17 5.95 -2.19
C ALA A 29 6.50 5.61 -3.65
N SER A 30 5.58 5.88 -4.59
CA SER A 30 5.83 5.71 -6.04
C SER A 30 6.89 6.66 -6.57
N LEU A 31 6.95 7.90 -6.06
CA LEU A 31 8.00 8.86 -6.37
C LEU A 31 9.35 8.49 -5.73
N GLU A 32 9.35 7.96 -4.50
CA GLU A 32 10.54 7.53 -3.78
C GLU A 32 11.17 6.27 -4.40
N HIS A 33 10.34 5.34 -4.89
CA HIS A 33 10.78 4.10 -5.53
C HIS A 33 10.78 4.16 -7.06
N HIS A 34 10.65 5.37 -7.63
CA HIS A 34 10.52 5.53 -9.08
C HIS A 34 11.75 4.96 -9.83
N PRO A 35 11.54 4.12 -10.86
CA PRO A 35 12.64 3.44 -11.57
C PRO A 35 13.57 4.41 -12.30
N ASP A 36 13.09 5.61 -12.62
CA ASP A 36 13.87 6.68 -13.24
C ASP A 36 14.99 7.20 -12.32
N ARG A 37 14.77 7.20 -11.00
CA ARG A 37 15.76 7.67 -10.01
C ARG A 37 16.55 6.53 -9.39
N ASN A 38 16.00 5.31 -9.43
CA ASN A 38 16.61 4.15 -8.79
C ASN A 38 16.43 2.90 -9.66
N PRO A 39 17.35 2.64 -10.62
CA PRO A 39 17.28 1.51 -11.56
C PRO A 39 17.58 0.14 -10.91
N HIS A 40 17.33 -0.01 -9.61
CA HIS A 40 17.55 -1.23 -8.87
C HIS A 40 16.34 -2.18 -9.02
N PRO A 41 16.54 -3.49 -9.20
CA PRO A 41 15.44 -4.46 -9.28
C PRO A 41 14.58 -4.50 -8.00
N ASP A 42 15.14 -4.08 -6.87
CA ASP A 42 14.44 -3.97 -5.58
C ASP A 42 13.34 -2.88 -5.61
N SER A 43 13.54 -1.80 -6.36
CA SER A 43 12.57 -0.72 -6.53
C SER A 43 11.31 -1.20 -7.24
N THR A 44 11.46 -2.07 -8.26
CA THR A 44 10.35 -2.68 -8.97
C THR A 44 9.51 -3.55 -8.04
N GLN A 45 10.17 -4.35 -7.20
CA GLN A 45 9.47 -5.22 -6.26
C GLN A 45 8.68 -4.41 -5.22
N ARG A 46 9.27 -3.31 -4.69
CA ARG A 46 8.55 -2.40 -3.80
C ARG A 46 7.38 -1.68 -4.47
N ILE A 47 7.56 -1.18 -5.68
CA ILE A 47 6.48 -0.53 -6.44
C ILE A 47 5.33 -1.51 -6.72
N GLN A 48 5.63 -2.78 -7.00
CA GLN A 48 4.59 -3.81 -7.15
C GLN A 48 3.82 -4.00 -5.85
N GLU A 49 4.51 -4.11 -4.70
CA GLU A 49 3.83 -4.21 -3.40
C GLU A 49 2.96 -2.97 -3.14
N ILE A 50 3.49 -1.76 -3.37
CA ILE A 50 2.78 -0.48 -3.19
C ILE A 50 1.52 -0.40 -4.07
N ASN A 51 1.60 -0.81 -5.34
CA ASN A 51 0.43 -0.82 -6.23
C ASN A 51 -0.61 -1.84 -5.79
N ASN A 52 -0.18 -3.04 -5.41
CA ASN A 52 -1.10 -4.09 -4.95
C ASN A 52 -1.82 -3.66 -3.66
N ALA A 53 -1.10 -3.03 -2.74
CA ALA A 53 -1.67 -2.46 -1.52
C ALA A 53 -2.66 -1.34 -1.82
N TYR A 54 -2.31 -0.42 -2.71
CA TYR A 54 -3.19 0.66 -3.13
C TYR A 54 -4.45 0.13 -3.83
N GLU A 55 -4.35 -0.92 -4.65
CA GLU A 55 -5.52 -1.49 -5.35
C GLU A 55 -6.52 -2.13 -4.37
N ILE A 56 -6.04 -2.65 -3.24
CA ILE A 56 -6.89 -3.20 -2.17
C ILE A 56 -7.52 -2.07 -1.35
N LEU A 57 -6.75 -1.03 -1.02
CA LEU A 57 -7.17 0.04 -0.11
C LEU A 57 -7.90 1.20 -0.79
N SER A 58 -7.68 1.40 -2.09
CA SER A 58 -8.37 2.39 -2.91
C SER A 58 -9.81 2.00 -3.22
N ASP A 59 -10.14 0.72 -3.05
CA ASP A 59 -11.50 0.23 -3.25
C ASP A 59 -12.17 0.09 -1.87
N PRO A 60 -13.21 0.88 -1.56
CA PRO A 60 -13.83 0.87 -0.23
C PRO A 60 -14.50 -0.47 0.09
N GLU A 61 -14.93 -1.25 -0.90
CA GLU A 61 -15.50 -2.59 -0.70
C GLU A 61 -14.41 -3.61 -0.36
N LYS A 62 -13.31 -3.62 -1.12
CA LYS A 62 -12.14 -4.46 -0.81
C LYS A 62 -11.54 -4.06 0.54
N ARG A 63 -11.36 -2.77 0.78
CA ARG A 63 -10.86 -2.22 2.04
C ARG A 63 -11.70 -2.69 3.23
N LYS A 64 -13.03 -2.58 3.17
CA LYS A 64 -13.92 -3.10 4.23
C LYS A 64 -13.78 -4.60 4.48
N LYS A 65 -13.41 -5.36 3.45
CA LYS A 65 -13.20 -6.81 3.52
C LYS A 65 -11.85 -7.17 4.16
N TYR A 66 -10.89 -6.25 4.08
CA TYR A 66 -9.55 -6.36 4.66
C TYR A 66 -9.42 -5.65 6.01
N GLU A 67 -10.23 -4.62 6.28
CA GLU A 67 -10.40 -4.10 7.63
C GLU A 67 -10.94 -5.25 8.48
N PRO A 68 -10.20 -5.69 9.51
CA PRO A 68 -10.69 -6.74 10.38
C PRO A 68 -12.02 -6.24 10.94
N ILE A 69 -13.11 -6.90 10.54
CA ILE A 69 -14.39 -6.78 11.20
C ILE A 69 -14.06 -6.98 12.68
N GLY A 70 -14.23 -5.91 13.45
CA GLY A 70 -13.74 -5.81 14.81
C GLY A 70 -14.06 -7.06 15.62
N GLN A 71 -13.10 -7.42 16.48
CA GLN A 71 -13.22 -8.39 17.55
C GLN A 71 -14.56 -8.30 18.30
#